data_AF-A0A359ECG5-F1
#
_entry.id   AF-A0A359ECG5-F1
#
_cell.length_a   1.000
_cell.length_b   1.000
_cell.length_c   1.000
_cell.angle_alpha   90.00
_cell.angle_beta   90.00
_cell.angle_gamma   90.00
#
_symmetry.space_group_name_H-M   'P 1'
#
loop_
_entity.id
_entity.type
_entity.pdbx_description
1 polymer ?
#
loop_
_entity_poly.entity_id
_entity_poly.type
_entity_poly.pdbx_seq_one_letter_code
_entity_poly.pdbx_strand_id
1 'polypeptide(L)'
;MQDQENEIISPESTESPEPNMSAEPVDIFPETEGAEETEETGDDKTDQPKEETRSRLFFRKVIRWTAGLLLVFGLGFLAAIFSIYNPKVDELGKSQNEIKSASDTISELEGQIAALQDQISRLNGQIDTLNQNITNLEEQNQALVAEQNDFNLHIALLKARADITNAQVEIFDGNPAQAKVLLQSTDQTLTAIESLLPDDLKDVVAPLHTRLNLALGEIENDPETAIDDLSILAGDLLEIENALFGN
;
A
#
# COMPACT_ATOMS: atom_id res chain seq x y z
N MET A 1 -11.54 8.19 -33.28
CA MET A 1 -12.32 6.99 -32.94
C MET A 1 -12.18 6.80 -31.44
N GLN A 2 -13.23 7.21 -30.70
CA GLN A 2 -13.57 6.94 -29.29
C GLN A 2 -12.43 7.15 -28.26
N ASP A 3 -12.34 8.20 -27.44
CA ASP A 3 -13.30 9.10 -26.78
C ASP A 3 -14.49 8.38 -26.11
N GLN A 4 -14.30 8.04 -24.83
CA GLN A 4 -15.38 7.96 -23.85
C GLN A 4 -14.86 8.36 -22.46
N GLU A 5 -15.12 9.63 -22.14
CA GLU A 5 -15.36 10.12 -20.80
C GLU A 5 -16.35 9.19 -20.06
N ASN A 6 -16.14 8.95 -18.77
CA ASN A 6 -17.27 8.62 -17.92
C ASN A 6 -17.20 9.42 -16.62
N GLU A 7 -18.24 10.23 -16.50
CA GLU A 7 -18.48 11.27 -15.54
C GLU A 7 -19.11 10.70 -14.26
N ILE A 8 -18.92 11.46 -13.20
CA ILE A 8 -19.31 11.26 -11.81
C ILE A 8 -20.83 11.17 -11.67
N ILE A 9 -21.35 10.17 -10.95
CA ILE A 9 -22.64 10.29 -10.23
C ILE A 9 -22.57 9.54 -8.89
N SER A 10 -22.46 10.31 -7.80
CA SER A 10 -23.09 10.00 -6.50
C SER A 10 -24.58 10.35 -6.63
N PRO A 11 -25.51 9.60 -6.02
CA PRO A 11 -25.83 9.90 -4.62
C PRO A 11 -26.31 8.71 -3.78
N GLU A 12 -26.42 9.00 -2.48
CA GLU A 12 -27.60 8.70 -1.64
C GLU A 12 -27.29 7.91 -0.36
N SER A 13 -27.28 8.66 0.73
CA SER A 13 -27.34 8.20 2.12
C SER A 13 -28.60 7.39 2.38
N THR A 14 -28.45 6.26 3.07
CA THR A 14 -29.53 5.66 3.87
C THR A 14 -28.99 5.26 5.24
N GLU A 15 -29.01 6.24 6.13
CA GLU A 15 -29.63 6.22 7.46
C GLU A 15 -29.92 4.85 8.10
N SER A 16 -29.20 4.57 9.19
CA SER A 16 -29.55 3.61 10.25
C SER A 16 -30.74 4.10 11.07
N PRO A 17 -31.54 3.19 11.65
CA PRO A 17 -32.25 3.48 12.89
C PRO A 17 -31.68 2.69 14.07
N GLU A 18 -31.29 3.44 15.11
CA GLU A 18 -30.97 2.99 16.46
C GLU A 18 -32.18 2.38 17.21
N PRO A 19 -31.93 1.60 18.28
CA PRO A 19 -32.95 0.94 19.09
C PRO A 19 -33.50 1.85 20.19
N ASN A 20 -34.83 1.91 20.33
CA ASN A 20 -35.48 2.62 21.42
C ASN A 20 -35.55 1.73 22.68
N MET A 21 -34.67 2.00 23.64
CA MET A 21 -34.89 1.72 25.06
C MET A 21 -35.56 2.93 25.71
N SER A 22 -36.71 2.72 26.36
CA SER A 22 -37.16 3.61 27.43
C SER A 22 -37.76 2.77 28.55
N ALA A 23 -37.15 2.90 29.72
CA ALA A 23 -37.49 2.23 30.96
C ALA A 23 -38.45 3.09 31.80
N GLU A 24 -39.46 2.43 32.39
CA GLU A 24 -39.98 2.56 33.78
C GLU A 24 -40.45 3.96 34.31
N PRO A 25 -41.22 4.10 35.44
CA PRO A 25 -41.41 3.16 36.56
C PRO A 25 -42.83 3.05 37.21
N VAL A 26 -43.06 1.95 37.95
CA VAL A 26 -43.49 1.80 39.38
C VAL A 26 -44.68 2.69 39.87
N ASP A 27 -45.77 2.24 40.51
CA ASP A 27 -45.84 1.49 41.79
C ASP A 27 -47.31 1.25 42.27
N ILE A 28 -47.48 0.36 43.28
CA ILE A 28 -48.51 0.31 44.36
C ILE A 28 -49.88 -0.40 44.11
N PHE A 29 -50.02 -1.60 44.71
CA PHE A 29 -51.24 -2.28 45.25
C PHE A 29 -51.73 -1.58 46.56
N PRO A 30 -52.90 -1.83 47.22
CA PRO A 30 -53.81 -3.02 47.20
C PRO A 30 -55.34 -2.71 47.41
N GLU A 31 -56.11 -3.75 47.80
CA GLU A 31 -57.39 -3.76 48.57
C GLU A 31 -58.72 -3.51 47.80
N THR A 32 -59.59 -4.51 47.60
CA THR A 32 -60.57 -5.24 48.46
C THR A 32 -61.91 -4.54 48.70
N GLU A 33 -62.96 -5.37 48.79
CA GLU A 33 -64.35 -5.08 49.20
C GLU A 33 -65.17 -4.28 48.19
N GLY A 34 -66.44 -4.56 47.92
CA GLY A 34 -67.41 -5.45 48.56
C GLY A 34 -68.81 -4.95 48.19
N ALA A 35 -69.80 -5.84 48.30
CA ALA A 35 -71.22 -5.57 48.57
C ALA A 35 -72.04 -4.92 47.43
N GLU A 36 -73.05 -5.62 46.91
CA GLU A 36 -74.48 -5.51 47.32
C GLU A 36 -75.20 -4.53 46.35
N GLU A 37 -76.47 -4.63 45.98
CA GLU A 37 -77.66 -5.22 46.59
C GLU A 37 -78.77 -5.20 45.48
N THR A 38 -79.53 -6.29 45.31
CA THR A 38 -80.99 -6.43 45.57
C THR A 38 -81.96 -5.84 44.54
N GLU A 39 -82.93 -6.68 44.16
CA GLU A 39 -84.35 -6.56 44.53
C GLU A 39 -85.06 -7.84 44.04
N GLU A 40 -85.58 -8.68 44.93
CA GLU A 40 -86.99 -8.67 45.41
C GLU A 40 -87.98 -9.15 44.31
N THR A 41 -88.98 -10.01 44.52
CA THR A 41 -89.76 -10.36 45.73
C THR A 41 -90.66 -11.58 45.46
N GLY A 42 -90.98 -12.33 46.53
CA GLY A 42 -92.26 -13.03 46.79
C GLY A 42 -92.58 -14.31 45.99
N ASP A 43 -93.22 -15.35 46.50
CA ASP A 43 -93.99 -15.65 47.72
C ASP A 43 -94.28 -17.17 47.64
N ASP A 44 -93.79 -18.04 48.54
CA ASP A 44 -94.47 -18.60 49.73
C ASP A 44 -95.01 -20.05 49.56
N LYS A 45 -94.85 -20.80 50.67
CA LYS A 45 -95.46 -22.09 51.08
C LYS A 45 -94.89 -23.46 50.63
N THR A 46 -94.15 -24.07 51.58
CA THR A 46 -94.33 -25.41 52.21
C THR A 46 -94.67 -26.64 51.35
N ASP A 47 -93.84 -27.70 51.37
CA ASP A 47 -93.90 -28.87 52.29
C ASP A 47 -92.99 -30.04 51.81
N GLN A 48 -92.52 -30.85 52.77
CA GLN A 48 -91.48 -31.91 52.74
C GLN A 48 -91.82 -33.21 51.93
N PRO A 49 -91.08 -34.36 52.02
CA PRO A 49 -89.64 -34.71 52.04
C PRO A 49 -89.24 -35.89 51.07
N LYS A 50 -87.96 -36.36 51.15
CA LYS A 50 -87.34 -37.63 50.65
C LYS A 50 -86.59 -37.51 49.30
N GLU A 51 -85.42 -38.11 49.06
CA GLU A 51 -84.79 -39.30 49.66
C GLU A 51 -83.26 -39.30 49.42
N GLU A 52 -82.48 -39.74 50.41
CA GLU A 52 -81.02 -39.86 50.33
C GLU A 52 -80.61 -41.03 49.41
N THR A 53 -80.00 -40.72 48.27
CA THR A 53 -79.47 -41.72 47.34
C THR A 53 -78.12 -42.25 47.84
N ARG A 54 -78.08 -43.55 48.17
CA ARG A 54 -76.94 -44.32 48.72
C ARG A 54 -75.67 -44.37 47.84
N SER A 55 -75.56 -43.58 46.78
CA SER A 55 -74.36 -43.45 45.93
C SER A 55 -73.32 -42.47 46.49
N ARG A 56 -73.71 -41.55 47.39
CA ARG A 56 -72.80 -40.54 47.99
C ARG A 56 -71.64 -41.11 48.81
N LEU A 57 -71.80 -42.30 49.40
CA LEU A 57 -70.78 -42.91 50.28
C LEU A 57 -69.73 -43.71 49.50
N PHE A 58 -70.11 -44.38 48.41
CA PHE A 58 -69.15 -45.01 47.50
C PHE A 58 -68.38 -43.98 46.68
N PHE A 59 -69.03 -42.88 46.27
CA PHE A 59 -68.40 -41.81 45.51
C PHE A 59 -67.26 -41.13 46.28
N ARG A 60 -67.36 -40.97 47.61
CA ARG A 60 -66.26 -40.44 48.44
C ARG A 60 -65.01 -41.33 48.44
N LYS A 61 -65.18 -42.64 48.33
CA LYS A 61 -64.06 -43.60 48.26
C LYS A 61 -63.42 -43.60 46.87
N VAL A 62 -64.23 -43.51 45.82
CA VAL A 62 -63.76 -43.39 44.43
C VAL A 62 -63.06 -42.06 44.19
N ILE A 63 -63.60 -40.94 44.68
CA ILE A 63 -62.97 -39.60 44.61
C ILE A 63 -61.59 -39.58 45.26
N ARG A 64 -61.43 -40.21 46.44
CA ARG A 64 -60.13 -40.25 47.11
C ARG A 64 -59.10 -41.05 46.31
N TRP A 65 -59.53 -42.12 45.63
CA TRP A 65 -58.66 -42.91 44.76
C TRP A 65 -58.31 -42.20 43.45
N THR A 66 -59.28 -41.54 42.80
CA THR A 66 -59.01 -40.74 41.59
C THR A 66 -58.17 -39.51 41.89
N ALA A 67 -58.36 -38.84 43.02
CA ALA A 67 -57.51 -37.72 43.44
C ALA A 67 -56.05 -38.18 43.67
N GLY A 68 -55.84 -39.34 44.30
CA GLY A 68 -54.51 -39.94 44.44
C GLY A 68 -53.88 -40.31 43.10
N LEU A 69 -54.66 -40.88 42.19
CA LEU A 69 -54.19 -41.26 40.85
C LEU A 69 -53.87 -40.03 39.99
N LEU A 70 -54.66 -38.96 40.09
CA LEU A 70 -54.46 -37.70 39.38
C LEU A 70 -53.24 -36.95 39.95
N LEU A 71 -52.98 -37.05 41.25
CA LEU A 71 -51.77 -36.48 41.85
C LEU A 71 -50.50 -37.18 41.37
N VAL A 72 -50.50 -38.52 41.32
CA VAL A 72 -49.37 -39.30 40.76
C VAL A 72 -49.20 -39.05 39.27
N PHE A 73 -50.31 -38.96 38.51
CA PHE A 73 -50.28 -38.65 37.09
C PHE A 73 -49.80 -37.22 36.83
N GLY A 74 -50.23 -36.25 37.62
CA GLY A 74 -49.77 -34.86 37.57
C GLY A 74 -48.28 -34.74 37.88
N LEU A 75 -47.79 -35.43 38.91
CA LEU A 75 -46.37 -35.51 39.22
C LEU A 75 -45.56 -36.19 38.10
N GLY A 76 -46.07 -37.28 37.54
CA GLY A 76 -45.44 -37.97 36.39
C GLY A 76 -45.42 -37.11 35.14
N PHE A 77 -46.47 -36.34 34.89
CA PHE A 77 -46.57 -35.40 33.78
C PHE A 77 -45.64 -34.19 33.96
N LEU A 78 -45.55 -33.63 35.17
CA LEU A 78 -44.56 -32.60 35.49
C LEU A 78 -43.13 -33.12 35.31
N ALA A 79 -42.85 -34.35 35.75
CA ALA A 79 -41.53 -34.98 35.58
C ALA A 79 -41.21 -35.22 34.09
N ALA A 80 -42.21 -35.60 33.28
CA ALA A 80 -42.05 -35.77 31.84
C ALA A 80 -41.78 -34.43 31.12
N ILE A 81 -42.50 -33.37 31.48
CA ILE A 81 -42.25 -32.02 30.97
C ILE A 81 -40.83 -31.56 31.34
N PHE A 82 -40.44 -31.73 32.61
CA PHE A 82 -39.12 -31.36 33.10
C PHE A 82 -37.99 -32.11 32.37
N SER A 83 -38.17 -33.41 32.13
CA SER A 83 -37.21 -34.25 31.40
C SER A 83 -37.02 -33.81 29.93
N ILE A 84 -38.08 -33.30 29.29
CA ILE A 84 -38.03 -32.82 27.90
C ILE A 84 -37.48 -31.38 27.80
N TYR A 85 -37.66 -30.55 28.83
CA TYR A 85 -37.25 -29.14 28.81
C TYR A 85 -35.75 -28.95 29.08
N ASN A 86 -35.18 -29.71 30.01
CA ASN A 86 -33.75 -29.64 30.36
C ASN A 86 -32.79 -29.76 29.15
N PRO A 87 -32.92 -30.75 28.24
CA PRO A 87 -31.99 -30.89 27.12
C PRO A 87 -32.05 -29.71 26.14
N LYS A 88 -33.19 -29.05 25.99
CA LYS A 88 -33.33 -27.87 25.11
C LYS A 88 -32.65 -26.63 25.70
N VAL A 89 -32.69 -26.48 27.02
CA VAL A 89 -31.96 -25.41 27.72
C VAL A 89 -30.44 -25.63 27.59
N ASP A 90 -29.97 -26.88 27.69
CA ASP A 90 -28.56 -27.21 27.47
C ASP A 90 -28.11 -26.96 26.02
N GLU A 91 -28.96 -27.26 25.03
CA GLU A 91 -28.70 -26.98 23.62
C GLU A 91 -28.60 -25.47 23.32
N LEU A 92 -29.51 -24.67 23.90
CA LEU A 92 -29.44 -23.21 23.80
C LEU A 92 -28.18 -22.65 24.46
N GLY A 93 -27.80 -23.17 25.63
CA GLY A 93 -26.56 -22.77 26.31
C GLY A 93 -25.31 -23.10 25.49
N LYS A 94 -25.28 -24.27 24.83
CA LYS A 94 -24.20 -24.64 23.91
C LYS A 94 -24.13 -23.73 22.70
N SER A 95 -25.26 -23.48 22.03
CA SER A 95 -25.33 -22.58 20.88
C SER A 95 -24.91 -21.16 21.24
N GLN A 96 -25.31 -20.65 22.42
CA GLN A 96 -24.88 -19.34 22.89
C GLN A 96 -23.37 -19.26 23.15
N ASN A 97 -22.79 -20.32 23.72
CA ASN A 97 -21.34 -20.42 23.91
C ASN A 97 -20.58 -20.50 22.59
N GLU A 98 -21.11 -21.22 21.60
CA GLU A 98 -20.55 -21.28 20.24
C GLU A 98 -20.61 -19.92 19.55
N ILE A 99 -21.73 -19.22 19.63
CA ILE A 99 -21.89 -17.85 19.11
C ILE A 99 -20.88 -16.91 19.77
N LYS A 100 -20.73 -16.98 21.10
CA LYS A 100 -19.75 -16.16 21.82
C LYS A 100 -18.32 -16.48 21.36
N SER A 101 -17.97 -17.77 21.26
CA SER A 101 -16.63 -18.19 20.82
C SER A 101 -16.34 -17.76 19.38
N ALA A 102 -17.35 -17.84 18.50
CA ALA A 102 -17.25 -17.35 17.13
C ALA A 102 -17.11 -15.83 17.08
N SER A 103 -17.86 -15.09 17.91
CA SER A 103 -17.74 -13.63 18.03
C SER A 103 -16.36 -13.20 18.52
N ASP A 104 -15.82 -13.90 19.53
CA ASP A 104 -14.47 -13.64 20.05
C ASP A 104 -13.42 -13.91 18.96
N THR A 105 -13.59 -14.98 18.17
CA THR A 105 -12.71 -15.31 17.04
C THR A 105 -12.79 -14.26 15.94
N ILE A 106 -13.98 -13.77 15.61
CA ILE A 106 -14.18 -12.71 14.61
C ILE A 106 -13.47 -11.43 15.07
N SER A 107 -13.65 -11.02 16.33
CA SER A 107 -13.00 -9.82 16.88
C SER A 107 -11.47 -9.92 16.84
N GLU A 108 -10.92 -11.09 17.15
CA GLU A 108 -9.47 -11.34 17.06
C GLU A 108 -8.97 -11.27 15.61
N LEU A 109 -9.69 -11.87 14.66
CA LEU A 109 -9.35 -11.82 13.24
C LEU A 109 -9.44 -10.38 12.68
N GLU A 110 -10.43 -9.60 13.09
CA GLU A 110 -10.56 -8.18 12.74
C GLU A 110 -9.35 -7.38 13.26
N GLY A 111 -8.91 -7.64 14.49
CA GLY A 111 -7.70 -7.05 15.05
C GLY A 111 -6.44 -7.39 14.25
N GLN A 112 -6.30 -8.66 13.84
CA GLN A 112 -5.17 -9.10 13.00
C GLN A 112 -5.22 -8.46 11.60
N ILE A 113 -6.40 -8.33 11.00
CA ILE A 113 -6.58 -7.66 9.71
C ILE A 113 -6.16 -6.20 9.82
N ALA A 114 -6.60 -5.49 10.86
CA ALA A 114 -6.22 -4.10 11.09
C ALA A 114 -4.70 -3.94 11.25
N ALA A 115 -4.06 -4.82 12.04
CA ALA A 115 -2.61 -4.80 12.22
C ALA A 115 -1.85 -5.07 10.92
N LEU A 116 -2.33 -6.00 10.08
CA LEU A 116 -1.75 -6.28 8.77
C LEU A 116 -1.94 -5.11 7.80
N GLN A 117 -3.09 -4.45 7.82
CA GLN A 117 -3.33 -3.24 7.00
C GLN A 117 -2.38 -2.11 7.38
N ASP A 118 -2.17 -1.89 8.68
CA ASP A 118 -1.18 -0.91 9.17
C ASP A 118 0.24 -1.27 8.71
N GLN A 119 0.60 -2.55 8.79
CA GLN A 119 1.91 -3.01 8.32
C GLN A 119 2.08 -2.79 6.80
N ILE A 120 1.06 -3.10 6.01
CA ILE A 120 1.06 -2.87 4.55
C ILE A 120 1.23 -1.37 4.27
N SER A 121 0.49 -0.50 4.96
CA SER A 121 0.59 0.95 4.80
C SER A 121 2.01 1.46 5.09
N ARG A 122 2.63 0.99 6.17
CA ARG A 122 4.02 1.32 6.52
C ARG A 122 5.01 0.85 5.48
N LEU A 123 4.87 -0.39 5.00
CA LEU A 123 5.72 -0.96 3.95
C LEU A 123 5.60 -0.17 2.64
N ASN A 124 4.39 0.23 2.26
CA ASN A 124 4.16 1.07 1.08
C ASN A 124 4.88 2.42 1.22
N GLY A 125 4.77 3.08 2.38
CA GLY A 125 5.50 4.33 2.62
C GLY A 125 7.03 4.17 2.59
N GLN A 126 7.55 3.02 3.04
CA GLN A 126 8.97 2.68 2.89
C GLN A 126 9.36 2.49 1.42
N ILE A 127 8.53 1.79 0.63
CA ILE A 127 8.75 1.59 -0.81
C ILE A 127 8.79 2.95 -1.53
N ASP A 128 7.86 3.86 -1.23
CA ASP A 128 7.84 5.19 -1.84
C ASP A 128 9.12 5.99 -1.52
N THR A 129 9.58 5.93 -0.26
CA THR A 129 10.83 6.57 0.18
C THR A 129 12.05 5.97 -0.53
N LEU A 130 12.09 4.64 -0.66
CA LEU A 130 13.16 3.93 -1.36
C LEU A 130 13.20 4.31 -2.84
N ASN A 131 12.04 4.40 -3.51
CA ASN A 131 11.95 4.81 -4.91
C ASN A 131 12.46 6.24 -5.11
N GLN A 132 12.10 7.18 -4.23
CA GLN A 132 12.62 8.55 -4.28
C GLN A 132 14.15 8.59 -4.13
N ASN A 133 14.69 7.81 -3.20
CA ASN A 133 16.14 7.72 -3.00
C ASN A 133 16.84 7.13 -4.23
N ILE A 134 16.26 6.10 -4.88
CA ILE A 134 16.81 5.52 -6.11
C ILE A 134 16.87 6.58 -7.21
N THR A 135 15.77 7.28 -7.49
CA THR A 135 15.74 8.34 -8.50
C THR A 135 16.78 9.43 -8.21
N ASN A 136 16.90 9.87 -6.96
CA ASN A 136 17.88 10.88 -6.60
C ASN A 136 19.33 10.39 -6.77
N LEU A 137 19.61 9.13 -6.43
CA LEU A 137 20.93 8.53 -6.65
C LEU A 137 21.24 8.34 -8.13
N GLU A 138 20.25 8.01 -8.96
CA GLU A 138 20.41 7.91 -10.42
C GLU A 138 20.75 9.27 -11.03
N GLU A 139 20.06 10.34 -10.62
CA GLU A 139 20.36 11.72 -11.03
C GLU A 139 21.77 12.15 -10.62
N GLN A 140 22.16 11.88 -9.38
CA GLN A 140 23.52 12.16 -8.91
C GLN A 140 24.57 11.39 -9.72
N ASN A 141 24.32 10.10 -9.99
CA ASN A 141 25.24 9.29 -10.78
C ASN A 141 25.42 9.82 -12.20
N GLN A 142 24.31 10.21 -12.86
CA GLN A 142 24.37 10.82 -14.18
C GLN A 142 25.16 12.13 -14.18
N ALA A 143 24.98 12.99 -13.17
CA ALA A 143 25.74 14.22 -13.02
C ALA A 143 27.24 13.94 -12.82
N LEU A 144 27.60 12.97 -11.98
CA LEU A 144 29.00 12.58 -11.76
C LEU A 144 29.65 12.00 -13.03
N VAL A 145 28.90 11.21 -13.81
CA VAL A 145 29.40 10.66 -15.10
C VAL A 145 29.64 11.79 -16.11
N ALA A 146 28.75 12.78 -16.17
CA ALA A 146 28.94 13.96 -17.01
C ALA A 146 30.20 14.74 -16.59
N GLU A 147 30.35 15.04 -15.30
CA GLU A 147 31.53 15.72 -14.76
C GLU A 147 32.83 14.93 -15.03
N GLN A 148 32.79 13.60 -14.90
CA GLN A 148 33.94 12.75 -15.23
C GLN A 148 34.31 12.84 -16.71
N ASN A 149 33.33 12.86 -17.60
CA ASN A 149 33.57 13.01 -19.03
C ASN A 149 34.16 14.38 -19.35
N ASP A 150 33.66 15.45 -18.72
CA ASP A 150 34.19 16.80 -18.87
C ASP A 150 35.66 16.88 -18.42
N PHE A 151 36.01 16.30 -17.28
CA PHE A 151 37.40 16.24 -16.83
C PHE A 151 38.30 15.43 -17.77
N ASN A 152 37.83 14.28 -18.24
CA ASN A 152 38.60 13.45 -19.17
C ASN A 152 38.83 14.19 -20.50
N LEU A 153 37.81 14.89 -20.99
CA LEU A 153 37.90 15.70 -22.21
C LEU A 153 38.89 16.85 -22.04
N HIS A 154 38.82 17.58 -20.92
CA HIS A 154 39.75 18.67 -20.62
C HIS A 154 41.19 18.16 -20.51
N ILE A 155 41.42 17.03 -19.83
CA ILE A 155 42.75 16.39 -19.75
C ILE A 155 43.26 16.00 -21.14
N ALA A 156 42.41 15.42 -21.98
CA ALA A 156 42.79 15.01 -23.33
C ALA A 156 43.17 16.21 -24.20
N LEU A 157 42.40 17.31 -24.14
CA LEU A 157 42.73 18.57 -24.84
C LEU A 157 44.08 19.14 -24.37
N LEU A 158 44.29 19.23 -23.06
CA LEU A 158 45.56 19.70 -22.48
C LEU A 158 46.73 18.82 -22.91
N LYS A 159 46.54 17.49 -22.92
CA LYS A 159 47.57 16.55 -23.36
C LYS A 159 47.90 16.74 -24.83
N ALA A 160 46.90 16.83 -25.71
CA ALA A 160 47.12 17.06 -27.14
C ALA A 160 47.91 18.37 -27.38
N ARG A 161 47.52 19.46 -26.72
CA ARG A 161 48.22 20.75 -26.80
C ARG A 161 49.67 20.67 -26.29
N ALA A 162 49.91 19.93 -25.20
CA ALA A 162 51.25 19.71 -24.67
C ALA A 162 52.11 18.88 -25.62
N ASP A 163 51.58 17.79 -26.19
CA ASP A 163 52.28 16.95 -27.17
C ASP A 163 52.64 17.76 -28.43
N ILE A 164 51.73 18.60 -28.92
CA ILE A 164 51.98 19.50 -30.06
C ILE A 164 53.08 20.51 -29.75
N THR A 165 53.03 21.16 -28.58
CA THR A 165 54.06 22.13 -28.17
C THR A 165 55.43 21.47 -28.06
N ASN A 166 55.49 20.26 -27.47
CA ASN A 166 56.73 19.50 -27.38
C ASN A 166 57.23 19.07 -28.77
N ALA A 167 56.32 18.68 -29.68
CA ALA A 167 56.70 18.33 -31.05
C ALA A 167 57.30 19.55 -31.79
N GLN A 168 56.73 20.74 -31.62
CA GLN A 168 57.31 21.98 -32.18
C GLN A 168 58.73 22.24 -31.65
N VAL A 169 58.98 22.00 -30.36
CA VAL A 169 60.33 22.10 -29.77
C VAL A 169 61.28 21.08 -30.40
N GLU A 170 60.87 19.82 -30.53
CA GLU A 170 61.70 18.77 -31.13
C GLU A 170 61.99 19.02 -32.61
N ILE A 171 61.05 19.61 -33.37
CA ILE A 171 61.30 20.04 -34.76
C ILE A 171 62.37 21.14 -34.77
N PHE A 172 62.25 22.14 -33.89
CA PHE A 172 63.22 23.23 -33.77
C PHE A 172 64.62 22.73 -33.38
N ASP A 173 64.70 21.75 -32.48
CA ASP A 173 65.95 21.13 -32.03
C ASP A 173 66.57 20.17 -33.08
N GLY A 174 65.91 19.96 -34.22
CA GLY A 174 66.39 19.11 -35.29
C GLY A 174 66.19 17.61 -35.05
N ASN A 175 65.20 17.24 -34.22
CA ASN A 175 64.85 15.87 -33.87
C ASN A 175 63.48 15.44 -34.45
N PRO A 176 63.32 15.37 -35.79
CA PRO A 176 62.04 15.07 -36.43
C PRO A 176 61.47 13.70 -36.03
N ALA A 177 62.33 12.73 -35.71
CA ALA A 177 61.91 11.41 -35.25
C ALA A 177 61.15 11.47 -33.91
N GLN A 178 61.61 12.30 -32.97
CA GLN A 178 60.97 12.46 -31.66
C GLN A 178 59.66 13.25 -31.79
N ALA A 179 59.64 14.29 -32.63
CA ALA A 179 58.43 15.03 -32.96
C ALA A 179 57.34 14.11 -33.52
N LYS A 180 57.67 13.21 -34.44
CA LYS A 180 56.72 12.22 -35.00
C LYS A 180 56.13 11.31 -33.93
N VAL A 181 56.92 10.86 -32.96
CA VAL A 181 56.43 10.01 -31.87
C VAL A 181 55.39 10.76 -31.01
N LEU A 182 55.65 12.03 -30.69
CA LEU A 182 54.71 12.88 -29.94
C LEU A 182 53.40 13.11 -30.71
N LEU A 183 53.50 13.38 -32.02
CA LEU A 183 52.33 13.60 -32.87
C LEU A 183 51.52 12.32 -33.12
N GLN A 184 52.15 11.15 -33.13
CA GLN A 184 51.42 9.87 -33.15
C GLN A 184 50.60 9.65 -31.86
N SER A 185 51.14 10.07 -30.70
CA SER A 185 50.38 10.11 -29.44
C SER A 185 49.23 11.14 -29.51
N THR A 186 49.46 12.26 -30.19
CA THR A 186 48.42 13.28 -30.41
C THR A 186 47.26 12.72 -31.23
N ASP A 187 47.52 11.95 -32.29
CA ASP A 187 46.47 11.34 -33.12
C ASP A 187 45.54 10.43 -32.29
N GLN A 188 46.12 9.58 -31.44
CA GLN A 188 45.35 8.75 -30.50
C GLN A 188 44.55 9.59 -29.50
N THR A 189 45.12 10.71 -29.07
CA THR A 189 44.45 11.64 -28.14
C THR A 189 43.29 12.36 -28.82
N LEU A 190 43.41 12.72 -30.11
CA LEU A 190 42.31 13.28 -30.90
C LEU A 190 41.15 12.29 -31.07
N THR A 191 41.43 11.00 -31.32
CA THR A 191 40.38 9.97 -31.32
C THR A 191 39.69 9.84 -29.96
N ALA A 192 40.44 9.96 -28.86
CA ALA A 192 39.86 9.97 -27.52
C ALA A 192 38.97 11.21 -27.30
N ILE A 193 39.42 12.40 -27.74
CA ILE A 193 38.62 13.64 -27.71
C ILE A 193 37.31 13.46 -28.49
N GLU A 194 37.36 12.92 -29.71
CA GLU A 194 36.17 12.65 -30.53
C GLU A 194 35.17 11.74 -29.80
N SER A 195 35.66 10.71 -29.10
CA SER A 195 34.79 9.78 -28.35
C SER A 195 34.14 10.39 -27.11
N LEU A 196 34.76 11.41 -26.52
CA LEU A 196 34.31 12.09 -25.30
C LEU A 196 33.44 13.32 -25.60
N LEU A 197 33.51 13.85 -26.82
CA LEU A 197 32.70 14.99 -27.22
C LEU A 197 31.20 14.62 -27.33
N PRO A 198 30.31 15.59 -27.04
CA PRO A 198 28.91 15.53 -27.42
C PRO A 198 28.76 15.21 -28.92
N ASP A 199 27.72 14.44 -29.27
CA ASP A 199 27.51 13.96 -30.64
C ASP A 199 27.44 15.09 -31.69
N ASP A 200 26.92 16.26 -31.30
CA ASP A 200 26.82 17.46 -32.14
C ASP A 200 28.16 18.15 -32.41
N LEU A 201 29.21 17.82 -31.65
CA LEU A 201 30.54 18.43 -31.75
C LEU A 201 31.61 17.49 -32.31
N LYS A 202 31.29 16.23 -32.59
CA LYS A 202 32.29 15.24 -33.06
C LYS A 202 32.93 15.63 -34.39
N ASP A 203 32.16 16.23 -35.30
CA ASP A 203 32.64 16.66 -36.62
C ASP A 203 33.75 17.73 -36.54
N VAL A 204 33.88 18.42 -35.40
CA VAL A 204 34.92 19.44 -35.18
C VAL A 204 36.33 18.83 -35.09
N VAL A 205 36.45 17.52 -34.81
CA VAL A 205 37.75 16.85 -34.67
C VAL A 205 38.34 16.41 -36.01
N ALA A 206 37.51 16.19 -37.04
CA ALA A 206 37.99 15.71 -38.34
C ALA A 206 39.00 16.66 -39.04
N PRO A 207 38.80 18.00 -39.03
CA PRO A 207 39.82 18.95 -39.48
C PRO A 207 41.13 18.85 -38.70
N LEU A 208 41.08 18.56 -37.39
CA LEU A 208 42.26 18.43 -36.54
C LEU A 208 43.12 17.24 -36.95
N HIS A 209 42.49 16.07 -37.18
CA HIS A 209 43.19 14.90 -37.72
C HIS A 209 43.80 15.17 -39.09
N THR A 210 43.09 15.90 -39.96
CA THR A 210 43.62 16.25 -41.28
C THR A 210 44.89 17.08 -41.16
N ARG A 211 44.87 18.11 -40.31
CA ARG A 211 46.00 19.01 -40.10
C ARG A 211 47.19 18.32 -39.44
N LEU A 212 46.93 17.44 -38.46
CA LEU A 212 47.97 16.61 -37.84
C LEU A 212 48.67 15.71 -38.86
N ASN A 213 47.90 15.12 -39.78
CA ASN A 213 48.46 14.25 -40.82
C ASN A 213 49.29 15.02 -41.85
N LEU A 214 48.92 16.27 -42.18
CA LEU A 214 49.73 17.15 -43.02
C LEU A 214 51.07 17.45 -42.34
N ALA A 215 51.05 17.93 -41.09
CA ALA A 215 52.25 18.19 -40.32
C ALA A 215 53.17 16.96 -40.22
N LEU A 216 52.60 15.77 -39.92
CA LEU A 216 53.35 14.51 -39.88
C LEU A 216 54.08 14.18 -41.19
N GLY A 217 53.48 14.52 -42.33
CA GLY A 217 54.06 14.32 -43.66
C GLY A 217 55.18 15.31 -43.99
N GLU A 218 55.12 16.51 -43.42
CA GLU A 218 56.00 17.63 -43.74
C GLU A 218 57.24 17.71 -42.85
N ILE A 219 57.19 17.20 -41.61
CA ILE A 219 58.26 17.29 -40.59
C ILE A 219 59.69 17.03 -41.10
N GLU A 220 59.88 16.09 -42.03
CA GLU A 220 61.22 15.73 -42.54
C GLU A 220 61.68 16.56 -43.74
N ASN A 221 60.74 17.07 -44.54
CA ASN A 221 61.05 17.71 -45.83
C ASN A 221 60.87 19.23 -45.79
N ASP A 222 59.94 19.70 -44.96
CA ASP A 222 59.59 21.09 -44.78
C ASP A 222 59.15 21.35 -43.32
N PRO A 223 60.11 21.44 -42.39
CA PRO A 223 59.81 21.63 -40.97
C PRO A 223 59.16 22.98 -40.66
N GLU A 224 59.33 24.00 -41.51
CA GLU A 224 58.67 25.30 -41.32
C GLU A 224 57.16 25.18 -41.55
N THR A 225 56.75 24.57 -42.67
CA THR A 225 55.32 24.34 -42.96
C THR A 225 54.68 23.42 -41.91
N ALA A 226 55.40 22.38 -41.45
CA ALA A 226 54.93 21.52 -40.37
C ALA A 226 54.69 22.30 -39.06
N ILE A 227 55.54 23.27 -38.71
CA ILE A 227 55.36 24.10 -37.52
C ILE A 227 54.12 25.00 -37.66
N ASP A 228 53.89 25.59 -38.84
CA ASP A 228 52.71 26.42 -39.10
C ASP A 228 51.41 25.62 -38.95
N ASP A 229 51.34 24.42 -39.53
CA ASP A 229 50.19 23.53 -39.38
C ASP A 229 49.93 23.13 -37.92
N LEU A 230 50.99 22.84 -37.16
CA LEU A 230 50.90 22.56 -35.72
C LEU A 230 50.43 23.77 -34.92
N SER A 231 50.83 24.98 -35.32
CA SER A 231 50.37 26.21 -34.65
C SER A 231 48.87 26.42 -34.85
N ILE A 232 48.37 26.16 -36.07
CA ILE A 232 46.93 26.26 -36.34
C ILE A 232 46.18 25.17 -35.55
N LEU A 233 46.69 23.94 -35.54
CA LEU A 233 46.11 22.84 -34.77
C LEU A 233 46.02 23.15 -33.27
N ALA A 234 47.07 23.73 -32.69
CA ALA A 234 47.08 24.16 -31.30
C ALA A 234 46.08 25.29 -31.02
N GLY A 235 45.90 26.20 -31.99
CA GLY A 235 44.88 27.25 -31.96
C GLY A 235 43.46 26.69 -31.95
N ASP A 236 43.15 25.79 -32.88
CA ASP A 236 41.84 25.15 -32.96
C ASP A 236 41.50 24.38 -31.67
N LEU A 237 42.48 23.65 -31.10
CA LEU A 237 42.30 22.95 -29.82
C LEU A 237 42.03 23.90 -28.66
N LEU A 238 42.69 25.06 -28.63
CA LEU A 238 42.45 26.09 -27.63
C LEU A 238 41.06 26.73 -27.79
N GLU A 239 40.60 26.94 -29.03
CA GLU A 239 39.24 27.42 -29.29
C GLU A 239 38.18 26.45 -28.78
N ILE A 240 38.37 25.14 -29.03
CA ILE A 240 37.49 24.09 -28.51
C ILE A 240 37.49 24.08 -26.98
N GLU A 241 38.67 24.11 -26.37
CA GLU A 241 38.80 24.14 -24.91
C GLU A 241 38.11 25.36 -24.30
N ASN A 242 38.31 26.55 -24.87
CA ASN A 242 37.66 27.77 -24.39
C ASN A 242 36.14 27.74 -24.62
N ALA A 243 35.67 27.20 -25.73
CA ALA A 243 34.25 27.08 -26.01
C ALA A 243 33.54 26.14 -25.02
N LEU A 244 34.23 25.09 -24.56
CA LEU A 244 33.70 24.10 -23.63
C LEU A 244 33.86 24.48 -22.16
N PHE A 245 34.99 25.11 -21.80
CA PHE A 245 35.41 25.29 -20.40
C PHE A 245 35.71 26.74 -20.00
N GLY A 246 35.61 27.71 -20.92
CA GLY A 246 36.09 29.09 -20.74
C GLY A 246 35.19 30.04 -19.93
N ASN A 247 34.38 29.54 -19.00
CA ASN A 247 33.57 30.37 -18.09
C ASN A 247 34.32 30.80 -16.83
#